data_AF-A0A2V8FNQ1-F1
#
_entry.id   AF-A0A2V8FNQ1-F1
#
_cell.length_a   1.000
_cell.length_b   1.000
_cell.length_c   1.000
_cell.angle_alpha   90.00
_cell.angle_beta   90.00
_cell.angle_gamma   90.00
#
_symmetry.space_group_name_H-M   'P 1'
#
loop_
_entity.id
_entity.type
_entity.pdbx_description
1 polymer ?
#
loop_
_entity_poly.entity_id
_entity_poly.type
_entity_poly.pdbx_seq_one_letter_code
_entity_poly.pdbx_strand_id
1 'polypeptide(L)'
;MGFGGPLVDAIRAHFSRHIVGGSEGPSGGTNRPTAIGCFAAMEEAARHVFGPAGLHGRTVALQGLGGVGSQLAGLLRGARARLVAADPDEQALRSVAARIGSFDIVAPAQILTTECDLLSPCALVPVVSRDLIPELRCRMIYGAANNQLAATSTAEELGLAEQLAQRGILFQVEWTYNFGGVIAGVDEYLTGGTPAGALEAAITELARRNTREILAEAARTGRTPTAVAYDRVARRLAEQR
;
A
#
# COMPACT_ATOMS: atom_id res chain seq x y z
N MET A 1 -1.99 13.51 0.66
CA MET A 1 -2.37 14.85 0.17
C MET A 1 -3.40 15.43 1.11
N GLY A 2 -3.31 16.72 1.46
CA GLY A 2 -4.13 17.39 2.48
C GLY A 2 -5.60 17.64 2.11
N PHE A 3 -6.19 16.86 1.21
CA PHE A 3 -7.60 16.97 0.85
C PHE A 3 -8.45 16.18 1.85
N GLY A 4 -8.82 16.82 2.96
CA GLY A 4 -9.75 16.26 3.92
C GLY A 4 -11.16 16.11 3.35
N GLY A 5 -11.98 15.27 3.97
CA GLY A 5 -13.37 15.01 3.53
C GLY A 5 -14.19 16.28 3.26
N PRO A 6 -14.22 17.28 4.18
CA PRO A 6 -15.01 18.49 3.98
C PRO A 6 -14.57 19.32 2.77
N LEU A 7 -13.27 19.31 2.44
CA LEU A 7 -12.77 19.96 1.24
C LEU A 7 -13.24 19.23 -0.02
N VAL A 8 -13.21 17.89 -0.01
CA VAL A 8 -13.76 17.09 -1.12
C VAL A 8 -15.26 17.38 -1.32
N ASP A 9 -16.02 17.44 -0.23
CA ASP A 9 -17.46 17.76 -0.26
C ASP A 9 -17.70 19.16 -0.87
N ALA A 10 -16.93 20.16 -0.44
CA ALA A 10 -17.00 21.52 -0.97
C ALA A 10 -16.64 21.59 -2.47
N ILE A 11 -15.60 20.87 -2.91
CA ILE A 11 -15.22 20.87 -4.33
C ILE A 11 -16.31 20.17 -5.16
N ARG A 12 -16.88 19.06 -4.67
CA ARG A 12 -18.01 18.38 -5.33
C ARG A 12 -19.20 19.33 -5.50
N ALA A 13 -19.54 20.09 -4.47
CA ALA A 13 -20.66 21.03 -4.50
C ALA A 13 -20.43 22.22 -5.46
N HIS A 14 -19.20 22.75 -5.52
CA HIS A 14 -18.92 23.99 -6.25
C HIS A 14 -18.37 23.81 -7.67
N PHE A 15 -17.71 22.69 -7.98
CA PHE A 15 -17.02 22.51 -9.26
C PHE A 15 -17.56 21.36 -10.10
N SER A 16 -17.71 20.16 -9.53
CA SER A 16 -18.18 19.00 -10.30
C SER A 16 -18.76 17.90 -9.42
N ARG A 17 -19.98 17.48 -9.77
CA ARG A 17 -20.65 16.30 -9.16
C ARG A 17 -19.93 14.98 -9.37
N HIS A 18 -18.95 14.91 -10.28
CA HIS A 18 -18.19 13.69 -10.58
C HIS A 18 -17.05 13.45 -9.58
N ILE A 19 -16.85 14.36 -8.63
CA ILE A 19 -15.90 14.19 -7.53
C ILE A 19 -16.55 13.28 -6.50
N VAL A 20 -15.94 12.14 -6.27
CA VAL A 20 -16.43 11.08 -5.38
C VAL A 20 -15.66 11.05 -4.06
N GLY A 21 -16.29 10.44 -3.05
CA GLY A 21 -15.80 10.32 -1.70
C GLY A 21 -16.16 11.53 -0.83
N GLY A 22 -15.26 11.93 0.07
CA GLY A 22 -15.55 13.02 1.03
C GLY A 22 -16.25 12.52 2.30
N SER A 23 -16.64 13.43 3.18
CA SER A 23 -17.29 13.08 4.44
C SER A 23 -18.77 12.77 4.24
N GLU A 24 -19.38 13.34 3.20
CA GLU A 24 -20.79 13.19 2.86
C GLU A 24 -21.03 12.20 1.70
N GLY A 25 -19.96 11.69 1.09
CA GLY A 25 -20.05 10.72 0.00
C GLY A 25 -20.55 9.35 0.47
N PRO A 26 -21.37 8.63 -0.32
CA PRO A 26 -21.87 7.29 0.02
C PRO A 26 -20.79 6.26 0.35
N SER A 27 -19.62 6.33 -0.30
CA SER A 27 -18.48 5.44 -0.01
C SER A 27 -17.62 5.95 1.16
N GLY A 28 -17.89 7.16 1.66
CA GLY A 28 -17.03 7.88 2.59
C GLY A 28 -15.68 8.25 1.98
N GLY A 29 -14.62 8.21 2.80
CA GLY A 29 -13.26 8.49 2.32
C GLY A 29 -12.60 7.29 1.62
N THR A 30 -11.77 7.56 0.61
CA THR A 30 -11.02 6.53 -0.14
C THR A 30 -9.86 5.89 0.64
N ASN A 31 -9.53 6.43 1.82
CA ASN A 31 -8.39 6.02 2.63
C ASN A 31 -8.50 4.57 3.14
N ARG A 32 -9.67 4.20 3.67
CA ARG A 32 -9.92 2.87 4.24
C ARG A 32 -9.95 1.77 3.17
N PRO A 33 -10.68 1.94 2.04
CA PRO A 33 -10.60 1.04 0.89
C PRO A 33 -9.15 0.79 0.43
N THR A 34 -8.33 1.83 0.29
CA THR A 34 -6.91 1.68 -0.08
C THR A 34 -6.12 0.90 0.97
N ALA A 35 -6.31 1.18 2.26
CA ALA A 35 -5.64 0.47 3.34
C ALA A 35 -5.99 -1.04 3.34
N ILE A 36 -7.24 -1.39 3.04
CA ILE A 36 -7.70 -2.78 2.92
C ILE A 36 -6.99 -3.51 1.79
N GLY A 37 -6.93 -2.92 0.59
CA GLY A 37 -6.20 -3.51 -0.55
C GLY A 37 -4.72 -3.72 -0.25
N CYS A 38 -4.07 -2.72 0.33
CA CYS A 38 -2.66 -2.81 0.73
C CYS A 38 -2.44 -3.90 1.79
N PHE A 39 -3.24 -3.93 2.85
CA PHE A 39 -3.14 -4.92 3.90
C PHE A 39 -3.37 -6.35 3.38
N ALA A 40 -4.36 -6.55 2.52
CA ALA A 40 -4.67 -7.84 1.93
C ALA A 40 -3.49 -8.39 1.10
N ALA A 41 -2.83 -7.52 0.33
CA ALA A 41 -1.61 -7.86 -0.41
C ALA A 41 -0.42 -8.13 0.53
N MET A 42 -0.24 -7.32 1.58
CA MET A 42 0.80 -7.54 2.60
C MET A 42 0.66 -8.90 3.27
N GLU A 43 -0.55 -9.29 3.66
CA GLU A 43 -0.77 -10.60 4.29
C GLU A 43 -0.46 -11.75 3.33
N GLU A 44 -0.83 -11.64 2.06
CA GLU A 44 -0.54 -12.67 1.06
C GLU A 44 0.97 -12.81 0.81
N ALA A 45 1.65 -11.67 0.62
CA ALA A 45 3.10 -11.63 0.45
C ALA A 45 3.84 -12.09 1.72
N ALA A 46 3.35 -11.73 2.91
CA ALA A 46 3.92 -12.18 4.17
C ALA A 46 3.79 -13.70 4.34
N ARG A 47 2.69 -14.32 3.90
CA ARG A 47 2.57 -15.79 3.90
C ARG A 47 3.56 -16.44 2.94
N HIS A 48 3.83 -15.81 1.80
CA HIS A 48 4.84 -16.27 0.86
C HIS A 48 6.26 -16.20 1.43
N VAL A 49 6.61 -15.11 2.13
CA VAL A 49 7.98 -14.89 2.67
C VAL A 49 8.20 -15.59 4.02
N PHE A 50 7.22 -15.55 4.91
CA PHE A 50 7.35 -15.97 6.32
C PHE A 50 6.56 -17.25 6.67
N GLY A 51 5.87 -17.84 5.69
CA GLY A 51 5.04 -19.02 5.89
C GLY A 51 3.68 -18.71 6.53
N PRO A 52 2.95 -19.74 7.00
CA PRO A 52 1.53 -19.62 7.40
C PRO A 52 1.21 -18.57 8.46
N ALA A 53 2.18 -18.22 9.32
CA ALA A 53 2.02 -17.19 10.35
C ALA A 53 1.87 -15.77 9.77
N GLY A 54 2.31 -15.54 8.52
CA GLY A 54 2.21 -14.25 7.84
C GLY A 54 2.82 -13.11 8.67
N LEU A 55 2.00 -12.10 8.98
CA LEU A 55 2.39 -10.90 9.71
C LEU A 55 2.42 -11.07 11.24
N HIS A 56 1.95 -12.20 11.77
CA HIS A 56 1.89 -12.41 13.22
C HIS A 56 3.29 -12.31 13.85
N GLY A 57 3.47 -11.38 14.78
CA GLY A 57 4.74 -11.15 15.46
C GLY A 57 5.84 -10.58 14.57
N ARG A 58 5.53 -10.16 13.33
CA ARG A 58 6.47 -9.48 12.44
C ARG A 58 6.51 -7.99 12.74
N THR A 59 7.69 -7.39 12.58
CA THR A 59 7.91 -5.96 12.77
C THR A 59 7.66 -5.24 11.45
N VAL A 60 6.71 -4.30 11.44
CA VAL A 60 6.42 -3.46 10.28
C VAL A 60 6.89 -2.04 10.57
N ALA A 61 7.79 -1.53 9.71
CA ALA A 61 8.21 -0.13 9.69
C ALA A 61 7.25 0.68 8.82
N LEU A 62 6.37 1.45 9.45
CA LEU A 62 5.32 2.22 8.80
C LEU A 62 5.72 3.69 8.68
N GLN A 63 6.05 4.12 7.46
CA GLN A 63 6.38 5.51 7.17
C GLN A 63 5.12 6.27 6.77
N GLY A 64 4.67 7.19 7.61
CA GLY A 64 3.49 8.00 7.40
C GLY A 64 2.23 7.38 8.01
N LEU A 65 1.57 8.18 8.84
CA LEU A 65 0.33 7.90 9.57
C LEU A 65 -0.80 8.84 9.15
N GLY A 66 -0.77 9.29 7.88
CA GLY A 66 -1.87 10.02 7.26
C GLY A 66 -3.12 9.16 7.06
N GLY A 67 -3.99 9.58 6.13
CA GLY A 67 -5.30 8.94 5.90
C GLY A 67 -5.23 7.41 5.72
N VAL A 68 -4.37 6.91 4.82
CA VAL A 68 -4.22 5.46 4.59
C VAL A 68 -3.34 4.81 5.67
N GLY A 69 -2.19 5.40 5.99
CA GLY A 69 -1.23 4.85 6.94
C GLY A 69 -1.81 4.60 8.33
N SER A 70 -2.63 5.53 8.84
CA SER A 70 -3.33 5.34 10.12
C SER A 70 -4.32 4.17 10.09
N GLN A 71 -5.04 3.95 8.99
CA GLN A 71 -5.95 2.81 8.85
C GLN A 71 -5.18 1.49 8.75
N LEU A 72 -4.08 1.50 8.00
CA LEU A 72 -3.18 0.36 7.86
C LEU A 72 -2.55 -0.03 9.20
N ALA A 73 -2.13 0.93 10.03
CA ALA A 73 -1.63 0.68 11.37
C ALA A 73 -2.63 -0.13 12.22
N GLY A 74 -3.91 0.22 12.17
CA GLY A 74 -4.97 -0.54 12.86
C GLY A 74 -5.13 -1.97 12.33
N LEU A 75 -5.10 -2.16 11.01
CA LEU A 75 -5.18 -3.49 10.38
C LEU A 75 -3.98 -4.37 10.78
N LEU A 76 -2.77 -3.81 10.72
CA LEU A 76 -1.53 -4.49 11.11
C LEU A 76 -1.53 -4.89 12.59
N ARG A 77 -2.05 -4.02 13.48
CA ARG A 77 -2.27 -4.38 14.89
C ARG A 77 -3.26 -5.51 15.05
N GLY A 78 -4.37 -5.49 14.31
CA GLY A 78 -5.34 -6.59 14.27
C GLY A 78 -4.70 -7.93 13.87
N ALA A 79 -3.73 -7.88 12.94
CA ALA A 79 -2.93 -9.03 12.53
C ALA A 79 -1.82 -9.44 13.52
N ARG A 80 -1.73 -8.77 14.68
CA ARG A 80 -0.70 -8.97 15.72
C ARG A 80 0.72 -8.69 15.22
N ALA A 81 0.89 -7.76 14.28
CA ALA A 81 2.20 -7.23 13.92
C ALA A 81 2.71 -6.26 15.01
N ARG A 82 4.03 -6.22 15.19
CA ARG A 82 4.71 -5.14 15.92
C ARG A 82 4.88 -3.97 14.98
N LEU A 83 4.68 -2.75 15.47
CA LEU A 83 4.79 -1.55 14.67
C LEU A 83 5.95 -0.69 15.18
N VAL A 84 6.76 -0.23 14.24
CA VAL A 84 7.60 0.96 14.39
C VAL A 84 7.13 1.97 13.36
N ALA A 85 6.89 3.21 13.77
CA ALA A 85 6.31 4.21 12.88
C ALA A 85 7.06 5.54 12.95
N ALA A 86 6.95 6.30 11.87
CA ALA A 86 7.41 7.68 11.83
C ALA A 86 6.43 8.53 11.02
N ASP A 87 6.15 9.72 11.53
CA ASP A 87 5.39 10.77 10.83
C ASP A 87 5.94 12.13 11.28
N PRO A 88 6.08 13.13 10.38
CA PRO A 88 6.44 14.49 10.78
C PRO A 88 5.37 15.17 11.66
N ASP A 89 4.12 14.72 11.61
CA ASP A 89 3.03 15.21 12.47
C ASP A 89 2.94 14.36 13.75
N GLU A 90 3.43 14.91 14.86
CA GLU A 90 3.33 14.26 16.17
C GLU A 90 1.88 14.02 16.62
N GLN A 91 0.93 14.84 16.17
CA GLN A 91 -0.47 14.65 16.51
C GLN A 91 -1.03 13.41 15.83
N ALA A 92 -0.59 13.11 14.60
CA ALA A 92 -0.95 11.87 13.92
C ALA A 92 -0.42 10.66 14.70
N LEU A 93 0.84 10.69 15.16
CA LEU A 93 1.43 9.65 16.00
C LEU A 93 0.61 9.42 17.28
N ARG A 94 0.32 10.49 18.04
CA ARG A 94 -0.47 10.41 19.28
C ARG A 94 -1.88 9.89 19.05
N SER A 95 -2.56 10.37 18.03
CA SER A 95 -3.93 9.97 17.68
C SER A 95 -4.01 8.48 17.33
N VAL A 96 -3.07 7.99 16.52
CA VAL A 96 -3.01 6.57 16.17
C VAL A 96 -2.69 5.72 17.40
N ALA A 97 -1.72 6.13 18.23
CA ALA A 97 -1.35 5.41 19.45
C ALA A 97 -2.52 5.30 20.45
N ALA A 98 -3.31 6.38 20.61
CA ALA A 98 -4.50 6.36 21.45
C ALA A 98 -5.57 5.35 20.97
N ARG A 99 -5.64 5.10 19.66
CA ARG A 99 -6.63 4.19 19.06
C ARG A 99 -6.19 2.73 19.03
N ILE A 100 -4.90 2.46 18.79
CA ILE A 100 -4.41 1.09 18.50
C ILE A 100 -3.41 0.58 19.55
N GLY A 101 -3.12 1.37 20.58
CA GLY A 101 -2.09 1.11 21.57
C GLY A 101 -0.70 1.61 21.16
N SER A 102 0.21 1.65 22.12
CA SER A 102 1.58 2.16 21.96
C SER A 102 2.41 1.32 20.98
N PHE A 103 3.09 1.98 20.04
CA PHE A 103 4.08 1.42 19.12
C PHE A 103 5.40 2.19 19.24
N ASP A 104 6.47 1.63 18.70
CA ASP A 104 7.77 2.28 18.70
C ASP A 104 7.75 3.45 17.70
N ILE A 105 8.33 4.58 18.10
CA ILE A 105 8.42 5.78 17.26
C ILE A 105 9.89 6.06 16.99
N VAL A 106 10.23 6.26 15.71
CA VAL A 106 11.57 6.65 15.27
C VAL A 106 11.53 7.97 14.53
N ALA A 107 12.69 8.62 14.37
CA ALA A 107 12.75 9.85 13.59
C ALA A 107 12.36 9.57 12.12
N PRO A 108 11.67 10.51 11.43
CA PRO A 108 11.32 10.34 10.01
C PRO A 108 12.51 10.02 9.11
N ALA A 109 13.71 10.52 9.42
CA ALA A 109 14.93 10.23 8.66
C ALA A 109 15.45 8.79 8.83
N GLN A 110 15.01 8.06 9.86
CA GLN A 110 15.53 6.73 10.22
C GLN A 110 14.62 5.57 9.80
N ILE A 111 13.34 5.84 9.52
CA ILE A 111 12.32 4.79 9.34
C ILE A 111 12.64 3.80 8.22
N LEU A 112 13.32 4.25 7.17
CA LEU A 112 13.61 3.45 5.98
C LEU A 112 14.72 2.42 6.19
N THR A 113 15.64 2.72 7.09
CA THR A 113 16.79 1.88 7.44
C THR A 113 16.61 1.18 8.79
N THR A 114 15.45 1.35 9.41
CA THR A 114 15.06 0.67 10.64
C THR A 114 14.96 -0.84 10.40
N GLU A 115 15.49 -1.64 11.33
CA GLU A 115 15.37 -3.09 11.27
C GLU A 115 13.92 -3.52 11.40
N CYS A 116 13.41 -4.20 10.38
CA CYS A 116 12.03 -4.65 10.32
C CYS A 116 11.91 -5.89 9.43
N ASP A 117 10.76 -6.57 9.50
CA ASP A 117 10.44 -7.64 8.56
C ASP A 117 9.82 -7.05 7.27
N LEU A 118 8.97 -6.04 7.42
CA LEU A 118 8.25 -5.35 6.33
C LEU A 118 8.45 -3.83 6.43
N LEU A 119 8.93 -3.20 5.36
CA LEU A 119 8.91 -1.75 5.20
C LEU A 119 7.64 -1.32 4.46
N SER A 120 6.88 -0.38 5.02
CA SER A 120 5.62 0.12 4.47
C SER A 120 5.66 1.63 4.22
N PRO A 121 6.08 2.07 3.03
CA PRO A 121 5.97 3.47 2.61
C PRO A 121 4.50 3.89 2.42
N CYS A 122 4.02 4.84 3.22
CA CYS A 122 2.66 5.40 3.15
C CYS A 122 2.65 6.94 3.09
N ALA A 123 3.80 7.56 2.82
CA ALA A 123 4.00 9.01 2.75
C ALA A 123 4.14 9.52 1.30
N LEU A 124 4.28 10.85 1.15
CA LEU A 124 4.38 11.55 -0.13
C LEU A 124 5.84 11.70 -0.58
N VAL A 125 6.44 10.68 -1.20
CA VAL A 125 7.56 10.76 -2.18
C VAL A 125 7.95 9.34 -2.59
N PRO A 126 8.63 9.14 -3.73
CA PRO A 126 9.42 7.94 -3.97
C PRO A 126 10.53 7.83 -2.94
N VAL A 127 10.63 6.68 -2.31
CA VAL A 127 11.40 6.55 -1.07
C VAL A 127 12.62 5.65 -1.25
N VAL A 128 12.49 4.65 -2.12
CA VAL A 128 13.52 3.63 -2.30
C VAL A 128 14.34 3.93 -3.54
N SER A 129 15.45 4.64 -3.35
CA SER A 129 16.44 4.93 -4.38
C SER A 129 17.49 3.83 -4.48
N ARG A 130 18.27 3.86 -5.57
CA ARG A 130 19.43 2.97 -5.78
C ARG A 130 20.39 3.00 -4.58
N ASP A 131 20.69 4.18 -4.06
CA ASP A 131 21.66 4.36 -2.99
C ASP A 131 21.13 3.88 -1.63
N LEU A 132 19.80 3.90 -1.45
CA LEU A 132 19.17 3.41 -0.23
C LEU A 132 19.04 1.89 -0.19
N ILE A 133 18.91 1.23 -1.36
CA ILE A 133 18.73 -0.23 -1.43
C ILE A 133 19.75 -1.00 -0.58
N PRO A 134 21.07 -0.70 -0.60
CA PRO A 134 22.10 -1.31 0.27
C PRO A 134 21.89 -1.13 1.78
N GLU A 135 21.17 -0.11 2.21
CA GLU A 135 20.94 0.19 3.63
C GLU A 135 19.66 -0.44 4.18
N LEU A 136 18.77 -0.93 3.31
CA LEU A 136 17.52 -1.54 3.74
C LEU A 136 17.76 -2.81 4.56
N ARG A 137 17.01 -2.93 5.66
CA ARG A 137 17.08 -4.03 6.62
C ARG A 137 15.71 -4.71 6.79
N CYS A 138 15.03 -4.92 5.66
CA CYS A 138 13.73 -5.58 5.59
C CYS A 138 13.77 -6.81 4.68
N ARG A 139 12.71 -7.62 4.73
CA ARG A 139 12.53 -8.80 3.85
C ARG A 139 11.53 -8.55 2.75
N MET A 140 10.66 -7.55 2.90
CA MET A 140 9.68 -7.16 1.90
C MET A 140 9.31 -5.69 2.02
N ILE A 141 8.92 -5.09 0.90
CA ILE A 141 8.45 -3.70 0.81
C ILE A 141 7.05 -3.71 0.21
N TYR A 142 6.07 -3.30 1.01
CA TYR A 142 4.67 -3.16 0.61
C TYR A 142 4.09 -1.97 1.34
N GLY A 143 3.51 -1.02 0.64
CA GLY A 143 3.01 0.22 1.21
C GLY A 143 1.92 0.86 0.36
N ALA A 144 1.34 1.96 0.84
CA ALA A 144 0.26 2.64 0.13
C ALA A 144 0.76 3.79 -0.77
N ALA A 145 2.00 4.23 -0.61
CA ALA A 145 2.56 5.31 -1.40
C ALA A 145 2.62 4.92 -2.88
N ASN A 146 2.29 5.87 -3.75
CA ASN A 146 2.52 5.74 -5.19
C ASN A 146 4.01 5.97 -5.50
N ASN A 147 4.52 5.29 -6.52
CA ASN A 147 5.91 5.39 -6.97
C ASN A 147 6.89 5.07 -5.85
N GLN A 148 6.77 3.91 -5.18
CA GLN A 148 7.59 3.61 -3.99
C GLN A 148 9.09 3.57 -4.29
N LEU A 149 9.45 3.10 -5.49
CA LEU A 149 10.82 3.15 -6.01
C LEU A 149 11.06 4.51 -6.66
N ALA A 150 12.24 5.09 -6.42
CA ALA A 150 12.66 6.34 -7.03
C ALA A 150 13.06 6.15 -8.50
N ALA A 151 12.07 5.80 -9.32
CA ALA A 151 12.18 5.60 -10.75
C ALA A 151 11.39 6.69 -11.50
N THR A 152 11.92 7.15 -12.62
CA THR A 152 11.27 8.10 -13.53
C THR A 152 10.75 7.43 -14.81
N SER A 153 11.02 6.14 -14.99
CA SER A 153 10.52 5.34 -16.10
C SER A 153 10.28 3.88 -15.68
N THR A 154 9.50 3.14 -16.48
CA THR A 154 9.29 1.69 -16.29
C THR A 154 10.63 0.92 -16.29
N ALA A 155 11.57 1.30 -17.15
CA ALA A 155 12.88 0.63 -17.21
C ALA A 155 13.68 0.82 -15.91
N GLU A 156 13.65 2.03 -15.33
CA GLU A 156 14.28 2.30 -14.04
C GLU A 156 13.59 1.55 -12.90
N GLU A 157 12.26 1.48 -12.89
CA GLU A 157 11.51 0.77 -11.86
C GLU A 157 11.81 -0.74 -11.88
N LEU A 158 11.87 -1.34 -13.08
CA LEU A 158 12.29 -2.72 -13.27
C LEU A 158 13.73 -2.94 -12.77
N GLY A 159 14.64 -2.02 -13.07
CA GLY A 159 16.04 -2.10 -12.63
C GLY A 159 16.23 -1.96 -11.11
N LEU A 160 15.41 -1.14 -10.44
CA LEU A 160 15.42 -1.03 -8.97
C LEU A 160 14.77 -2.26 -8.32
N ALA A 161 13.67 -2.78 -8.89
CA ALA A 161 13.03 -4.01 -8.43
C ALA A 161 13.98 -5.22 -8.53
N GLU A 162 14.80 -5.28 -9.58
CA GLU A 162 15.83 -6.32 -9.74
C GLU A 162 16.92 -6.22 -8.65
N GLN A 163 17.39 -5.02 -8.33
CA GLN A 163 18.36 -4.82 -7.24
C GLN A 163 17.80 -5.23 -5.87
N LEU A 164 16.51 -4.95 -5.61
CA LEU A 164 15.83 -5.44 -4.41
C LEU A 164 15.76 -6.98 -4.38
N ALA A 165 15.42 -7.61 -5.51
CA ALA A 165 15.37 -9.06 -5.62
C ALA A 165 16.74 -9.72 -5.41
N GLN A 166 17.82 -9.15 -5.95
CA GLN A 166 19.20 -9.60 -5.71
C GLN A 166 19.61 -9.53 -4.24
N ARG A 167 19.01 -8.60 -3.48
CA ARG A 167 19.16 -8.51 -2.03
C ARG A 167 18.23 -9.44 -1.23
N GLY A 168 17.38 -10.22 -1.90
CA GLY A 168 16.38 -11.06 -1.26
C GLY A 168 15.23 -10.28 -0.63
N ILE A 169 14.98 -9.05 -1.09
CA ILE A 169 13.88 -8.20 -0.64
C ILE A 169 12.72 -8.35 -1.63
N LEU A 170 11.59 -8.87 -1.14
CA LEU A 170 10.39 -9.01 -1.97
C LEU A 170 9.73 -7.65 -2.21
N PHE A 171 9.59 -7.28 -3.48
CA PHE A 171 8.87 -6.08 -3.90
C PHE A 171 7.90 -6.40 -5.03
N GLN A 172 6.70 -5.82 -4.94
CA GLN A 172 5.67 -5.83 -5.97
C GLN A 172 5.19 -4.38 -6.13
N VAL A 173 5.15 -3.90 -7.37
CA VAL A 173 4.74 -2.53 -7.69
C VAL A 173 3.32 -2.22 -7.21
N GLU A 174 3.12 -1.05 -6.61
CA GLU A 174 1.95 -0.76 -5.76
C GLU A 174 0.62 -0.68 -6.48
N TRP A 175 0.60 -0.25 -7.75
CA TRP A 175 -0.64 -0.10 -8.52
C TRP A 175 -1.36 -1.45 -8.74
N THR A 176 -0.68 -2.56 -8.44
CA THR A 176 -1.27 -3.90 -8.43
C THR A 176 -2.11 -4.23 -7.20
N TYR A 177 -2.10 -3.39 -6.15
CA TYR A 177 -2.85 -3.61 -4.90
C TYR A 177 -3.35 -2.36 -4.17
N ASN A 178 -2.79 -1.16 -4.42
CA ASN A 178 -3.20 0.09 -3.75
C ASN A 178 -4.43 0.78 -4.38
N PHE A 179 -5.16 0.05 -5.23
CA PHE A 179 -6.28 0.55 -6.04
C PHE A 179 -7.61 0.70 -5.26
N GLY A 180 -7.67 0.34 -3.98
CA GLY A 180 -8.93 0.26 -3.24
C GLY A 180 -9.74 1.56 -3.24
N GLY A 181 -9.07 2.71 -3.13
CA GLY A 181 -9.71 4.03 -3.25
C GLY A 181 -10.28 4.31 -4.64
N VAL A 182 -9.65 3.81 -5.70
CA VAL A 182 -10.16 3.93 -7.08
C VAL A 182 -11.43 3.09 -7.23
N ILE A 183 -11.42 1.85 -6.72
CA ILE A 183 -12.60 0.98 -6.74
C ILE A 183 -13.77 1.63 -6.00
N ALA A 184 -13.53 2.17 -4.80
CA ALA A 184 -14.56 2.85 -4.02
C ALA A 184 -15.14 4.07 -4.75
N GLY A 185 -14.28 4.88 -5.38
CA GLY A 185 -14.75 6.03 -6.15
C GLY A 185 -15.58 5.64 -7.38
N VAL A 186 -15.16 4.61 -8.11
CA VAL A 186 -15.91 4.09 -9.27
C VAL A 186 -17.26 3.49 -8.85
N ASP A 187 -17.27 2.72 -7.76
CA ASP A 187 -18.49 2.16 -7.19
C ASP A 187 -19.47 3.26 -6.76
N GLU A 188 -19.01 4.27 -6.01
CA GLU A 188 -19.83 5.42 -5.66
C GLU A 188 -20.45 6.09 -6.88
N TYR A 189 -19.65 6.31 -7.92
CA TYR A 189 -20.12 6.97 -9.15
C TYR A 189 -21.15 6.15 -9.92
N LEU A 190 -20.95 4.84 -10.06
CA LEU A 190 -21.77 3.98 -10.91
C LEU A 190 -23.01 3.43 -10.22
N THR A 191 -22.90 3.12 -8.92
CA THR A 191 -23.95 2.39 -8.18
C THR A 191 -24.60 3.24 -7.09
N GLY A 192 -24.05 4.43 -6.80
CA GLY A 192 -24.43 5.23 -5.64
C GLY A 192 -23.82 4.73 -4.33
N GLY A 193 -22.90 3.76 -4.40
CA GLY A 193 -22.18 3.19 -3.26
C GLY A 193 -22.72 1.82 -2.85
N THR A 194 -21.83 0.84 -2.84
CA THR A 194 -22.03 -0.49 -2.28
C THR A 194 -21.82 -0.43 -0.76
N PRO A 195 -22.57 -1.21 0.05
CA PRO A 195 -22.32 -1.31 1.48
C PRO A 195 -20.85 -1.63 1.80
N ALA A 196 -20.26 -0.87 2.73
CA ALA A 196 -18.82 -0.88 2.98
C ALA A 196 -18.22 -2.28 3.16
N GLY A 197 -18.90 -3.17 3.90
CA GLY A 197 -18.40 -4.55 4.11
C GLY A 197 -18.30 -5.38 2.83
N ALA A 198 -19.24 -5.22 1.90
CA ALA A 198 -19.21 -5.92 0.61
C ALA A 198 -18.12 -5.36 -0.31
N LEU A 199 -17.94 -4.03 -0.32
CA LEU A 199 -16.86 -3.36 -1.05
C LEU A 199 -15.48 -3.75 -0.51
N GLU A 200 -15.28 -3.75 0.82
CA GLU A 200 -14.05 -4.17 1.46
C GLU A 200 -13.71 -5.64 1.15
N ALA A 201 -14.72 -6.53 1.12
CA ALA A 201 -14.53 -7.93 0.75
C ALA A 201 -14.08 -8.09 -0.71
N ALA A 202 -14.70 -7.37 -1.65
CA ALA A 202 -14.33 -7.39 -3.06
C ALA A 202 -12.90 -6.88 -3.30
N ILE A 203 -12.52 -5.77 -2.65
CA ILE A 203 -11.16 -5.21 -2.69
C ILE A 203 -10.15 -6.21 -2.13
N THR A 204 -10.47 -6.83 -0.98
CA THR A 204 -9.62 -7.81 -0.32
C THR A 204 -9.33 -8.99 -1.24
N GLU A 205 -10.36 -9.61 -1.82
CA GLU A 205 -10.17 -10.77 -2.68
C GLU A 205 -9.38 -10.41 -3.94
N LEU A 206 -9.69 -9.27 -4.56
CA LEU A 206 -8.96 -8.82 -5.75
C LEU A 206 -7.47 -8.60 -5.46
N ALA A 207 -7.14 -7.93 -4.36
CA ALA A 207 -5.75 -7.69 -3.96
C ALA A 207 -5.01 -9.01 -3.66
N ARG A 208 -5.64 -9.92 -2.90
CA ARG A 208 -5.06 -11.24 -2.59
C ARG A 208 -4.80 -12.05 -3.86
N ARG A 209 -5.78 -12.12 -4.76
CA ARG A 209 -5.66 -12.87 -6.01
C ARG A 209 -4.54 -12.30 -6.87
N ASN A 210 -4.51 -10.98 -7.07
CA ASN A 210 -3.48 -10.33 -7.88
C ASN A 210 -2.08 -10.64 -7.33
N THR A 211 -1.86 -10.44 -6.02
CA THR A 211 -0.58 -10.73 -5.38
C THR A 211 -0.21 -12.21 -5.52
N ARG A 212 -1.12 -13.13 -5.19
CA ARG A 212 -0.88 -14.58 -5.29
C ARG A 212 -0.48 -15.01 -6.69
N GLU A 213 -1.22 -14.56 -7.70
CA GLU A 213 -0.96 -14.93 -9.09
C GLU A 213 0.36 -14.34 -9.61
N ILE A 214 0.66 -13.08 -9.28
CA ILE A 214 1.92 -12.43 -9.66
C ILE A 214 3.11 -13.14 -9.01
N LEU A 215 3.03 -13.44 -7.71
CA LEU A 215 4.09 -14.14 -6.99
C LEU A 215 4.30 -15.57 -7.52
N ALA A 216 3.22 -16.28 -7.85
CA ALA A 216 3.31 -17.62 -8.43
C ALA A 216 3.98 -17.60 -9.82
N GLU A 217 3.62 -16.64 -10.67
CA GLU A 217 4.24 -16.49 -12.00
C GLU A 217 5.71 -16.02 -11.90
N ALA A 218 6.03 -15.14 -10.95
CA ALA A 218 7.40 -14.71 -10.65
C ALA A 218 8.27 -15.90 -10.25
N ALA A 219 7.80 -16.73 -9.31
CA ALA A 219 8.49 -17.95 -8.88
C ALA A 219 8.71 -18.94 -10.03
N ARG A 220 7.72 -19.11 -10.92
CA ARG A 220 7.82 -20.02 -12.08
C ARG A 220 8.77 -19.52 -13.16
N THR A 221 8.87 -18.21 -13.35
CA THR A 221 9.62 -17.60 -14.46
C THR A 221 11.01 -17.09 -14.06
N GLY A 222 11.32 -17.06 -12.76
CA GLY A 222 12.56 -16.48 -12.24
C GLY A 222 12.64 -14.96 -12.41
N ARG A 223 11.51 -14.29 -12.66
CA ARG A 223 11.42 -12.83 -12.82
C ARG A 223 10.92 -12.17 -11.54
N THR A 224 11.18 -10.87 -11.38
CA THR A 224 10.62 -10.11 -10.27
C THR A 224 9.09 -9.98 -10.37
N PRO A 225 8.37 -9.87 -9.23
CA PRO A 225 6.93 -9.62 -9.23
C PRO A 225 6.55 -8.36 -10.04
N THR A 226 7.34 -7.30 -9.95
CA THR A 226 7.16 -6.07 -10.74
C THR A 226 7.26 -6.34 -12.24
N ALA A 227 8.26 -7.11 -12.68
CA ALA A 227 8.41 -7.48 -14.09
C ALA A 227 7.19 -8.27 -14.61
N VAL A 228 6.73 -9.25 -13.83
CA VAL A 228 5.52 -10.02 -14.14
C VAL A 228 4.28 -9.13 -14.25
N ALA A 229 4.11 -8.17 -13.33
CA ALA A 229 2.99 -7.24 -13.37
C ALA A 229 2.98 -6.43 -14.68
N TYR A 230 4.13 -5.91 -15.11
CA TYR A 230 4.24 -5.19 -16.38
C TYR A 230 3.98 -6.08 -17.60
N ASP A 231 4.48 -7.32 -17.62
CA ASP A 231 4.19 -8.22 -18.74
C ASP A 231 2.71 -8.52 -18.87
N ARG A 232 1.99 -8.68 -17.76
CA ARG A 232 0.53 -8.89 -17.77
C ARG A 232 -0.20 -7.73 -18.44
N VAL A 233 0.21 -6.50 -18.15
CA VAL A 233 -0.34 -5.30 -18.81
C VAL A 233 0.03 -5.29 -20.28
N ALA A 234 1.30 -5.55 -20.64
CA ALA A 234 1.76 -5.57 -22.01
C ALA A 234 1.01 -6.62 -22.87
N ARG A 235 0.75 -7.81 -22.33
CA ARG A 235 -0.04 -8.86 -23.00
C ARG A 235 -1.47 -8.38 -23.30
N ARG A 236 -2.15 -7.78 -22.32
CA ARG A 236 -3.50 -7.22 -22.52
C ARG A 236 -3.54 -6.11 -23.56
N LEU A 237 -2.52 -5.25 -23.59
CA LEU A 237 -2.43 -4.18 -24.61
C LEU A 237 -2.21 -4.74 -26.02
N ALA A 238 -1.53 -5.87 -26.14
CA ALA A 238 -1.34 -6.55 -27.43
C ALA A 238 -2.61 -7.27 -27.91
N GLU A 239 -3.42 -7.84 -26.99
CA GLU A 239 -4.69 -8.49 -27.30
C GLU A 239 -5.79 -7.52 -27.77
N GLN A 240 -5.64 -6.22 -27.50
CA GLN A 240 -6.57 -5.16 -27.90
C GLN A 240 -6.24 -4.52 -29.26
N ARG A 241 -5.15 -4.95 -29.92
CA ARG A 241 -4.75 -4.49 -31.26
C ARG A 241 -5.18 -5.49 -32.32
#